data_AF-A0A087TFC5-F1
#
_entry.id   AF-A0A087TFC5-F1
#
_cell.length_a   1.000
_cell.length_b   1.000
_cell.length_c   1.000
_cell.angle_alpha   90.00
_cell.angle_beta   90.00
_cell.angle_gamma   90.00
#
_symmetry.space_group_name_H-M   'P 1'
#
loop_
_entity.id
_entity.type
_entity.pdbx_description
1 polymer ?
#
loop_
_entity_poly.entity_id
_entity_poly.type
_entity_poly.pdbx_seq_one_letter_code
_entity_poly.pdbx_strand_id
1 'polypeptide(L)'
;MRKKGKPNPDQRYFYLVVSLCVASGDSNYTVIAHASERIIVRASNPGQFENDMELSWQRGQLADSIYHAGRVGINTDRPDEALVVHGNMKVTGHIVQPSDARAKTNIEEVDTKEQLKNVANMRIVRYQYLPEFAKHIGLGEESSTSTGIIAQEVQTLIPDAVQGAGDILLPNGQHIENFLVVNKERIFMENVGAVKELCKVTDNLETRIDELEKVNKKLSKIKRIDSLKSTSSGSTVTSHMSTLNSSKRTSRHPYQYKHTAVKKICTEDDHLCTNHFLQGIIVILILIMAICLAAMASLYVLEYRNRHV
;
A
#
# COMPACT_ATOMS: atom_id res chain seq x y z
N MET A 1 46.11 11.77 17.65
CA MET A 1 45.14 10.82 18.26
C MET A 1 45.83 9.98 19.33
N ARG A 2 45.25 9.94 20.54
CA ARG A 2 45.81 9.30 21.74
C ARG A 2 45.69 7.78 21.62
N LYS A 3 46.76 7.08 21.23
CA LYS A 3 46.78 5.61 21.20
C LYS A 3 46.93 5.09 22.65
N LYS A 4 45.88 4.45 23.17
CA LYS A 4 45.93 3.55 24.34
C LYS A 4 46.31 4.17 25.70
N GLY A 5 45.74 5.30 26.10
CA GLY A 5 45.76 5.78 27.50
C GLY A 5 47.14 6.09 28.12
N LYS A 6 48.24 5.87 27.40
CA LYS A 6 49.59 6.21 27.83
C LYS A 6 49.87 7.70 27.57
N PRO A 7 50.62 8.38 28.45
CA PRO A 7 51.05 9.75 28.19
C PRO A 7 51.84 9.79 26.88
N ASN A 8 51.64 10.86 26.11
CA ASN A 8 52.34 11.05 24.83
C ASN A 8 53.86 11.01 25.11
N PRO A 9 54.64 10.12 24.47
CA PRO A 9 56.09 10.06 24.70
C PRO A 9 56.80 11.38 24.37
N ASP A 10 56.25 12.17 23.45
CA ASP A 10 56.78 13.49 23.07
C ASP A 10 56.22 14.64 23.93
N GLN A 11 55.53 14.35 25.05
CA GLN A 11 54.99 15.37 25.95
C GLN A 11 56.13 16.16 26.58
N ARG A 12 56.25 17.43 26.19
CA ARG A 12 57.14 18.38 26.87
C ARG A 12 56.47 18.88 28.14
N TYR A 13 57.25 18.95 29.21
CA TYR A 13 56.86 19.51 30.50
C TYR A 13 57.60 20.82 30.70
N PHE A 14 56.94 21.75 31.37
CA PHE A 14 57.49 23.03 31.75
C PHE A 14 57.50 23.12 33.27
N TYR A 15 58.34 24.01 33.80
CA TYR A 15 58.30 24.41 35.19
C TYR A 15 58.03 25.91 35.22
N LEU A 16 57.15 26.33 36.12
CA LEU A 16 57.01 27.73 36.43
C LEU A 16 58.04 28.06 37.52
N VAL A 17 59.01 28.90 37.20
CA VAL A 17 60.07 29.30 38.14
C VAL A 17 59.84 30.74 38.55
N VAL A 18 59.82 30.99 39.86
CA VAL A 18 59.75 32.32 40.45
C VAL A 18 61.01 32.55 41.26
N SER A 19 61.73 33.63 40.99
CA SER A 19 62.94 34.02 41.71
C SER A 19 62.83 35.43 42.27
N LEU A 20 63.23 35.59 43.54
CA LEU A 20 63.46 36.89 44.16
C LEU A 20 64.93 37.25 43.98
N CYS A 21 65.18 38.38 43.34
CA CYS A 21 66.53 38.88 43.08
C CYS A 21 66.71 40.26 43.73
N VAL A 22 67.90 40.52 44.24
CA VAL A 22 68.33 41.83 44.72
C VAL A 22 69.28 42.43 43.69
N ALA A 23 68.95 43.61 43.21
CA ALA A 23 69.83 44.42 42.37
C ALA A 23 70.69 45.31 43.25
N SER A 24 72.02 45.25 43.07
CA SER A 24 72.97 46.13 43.74
C SER A 24 73.99 46.63 42.71
N GLY A 25 73.94 47.92 42.41
CA GLY A 25 74.68 48.52 41.29
C GLY A 25 74.30 47.87 39.96
N ASP A 26 75.29 47.48 39.16
CA ASP A 26 75.11 46.84 37.86
C ASP A 26 74.94 45.30 37.95
N SER A 27 74.83 44.72 39.15
CA SER A 27 74.75 43.27 39.36
C SER A 27 73.46 42.85 40.04
N ASN A 28 72.89 41.74 39.55
CA ASN A 28 71.69 41.11 40.09
C ASN A 28 72.05 39.80 40.79
N TYR A 29 71.61 39.65 42.04
CA TYR A 29 71.85 38.46 42.86
C TYR A 29 70.53 37.77 43.20
N THR A 30 70.40 36.48 42.90
CA THR A 30 69.22 35.70 43.29
C THR A 30 69.28 35.35 44.77
N VAL A 31 68.28 35.78 45.55
CA VAL A 31 68.17 35.49 46.98
C VAL A 31 67.49 34.13 47.19
N ILE A 32 66.38 33.90 46.50
CA ILE A 32 65.64 32.64 46.56
C ILE A 32 64.95 32.39 45.22
N ALA A 33 64.85 31.12 44.82
CA ALA A 33 64.06 30.69 43.68
C ALA A 33 63.25 29.45 44.03
N HIS A 34 62.04 29.37 43.50
CA HIS A 34 61.14 28.24 43.66
C HIS A 34 60.61 27.81 42.29
N ALA A 35 60.53 26.50 42.07
CA ALA A 35 59.98 25.91 40.86
C ALA A 35 58.72 25.12 41.20
N SER A 36 57.69 25.22 40.36
CA SER A 36 56.48 24.41 40.46
C SER A 36 56.77 22.93 40.23
N GLU A 37 55.76 22.08 40.37
CA GLU A 37 55.78 20.75 39.76
C GLU A 37 55.77 20.84 38.23
N ARG A 38 55.96 19.71 37.55
CA ARG A 38 55.91 19.61 36.09
C ARG A 38 54.52 19.98 35.59
N ILE A 39 54.42 21.10 34.89
CA ILE A 39 53.20 21.53 34.23
C ILE A 39 53.25 21.19 32.73
N ILE A 40 52.08 21.07 32.12
CA ILE A 40 51.94 20.97 30.67
C ILE A 40 51.24 22.22 30.16
N VAL A 41 51.80 22.83 29.13
CA VAL A 41 51.12 23.93 28.43
C VAL A 41 50.29 23.30 27.33
N ARG A 42 48.97 23.53 27.37
CA ARG A 42 48.03 23.17 26.31
C ARG A 42 47.64 24.44 25.58
N ALA A 43 47.45 24.36 24.26
CA ALA A 43 47.04 25.50 23.45
C ALA A 43 45.65 26.06 23.85
N SER A 44 44.84 25.27 24.56
CA SER A 44 43.50 25.64 25.01
C SER A 44 43.33 25.44 26.53
N ASN A 45 42.52 26.33 27.11
CA ASN A 45 42.20 26.37 28.52
C ASN A 45 41.16 25.28 28.86
N PRO A 46 41.38 24.39 29.86
CA PRO A 46 40.44 23.30 30.19
C PRO A 46 39.05 23.77 30.67
N GLY A 47 38.90 25.05 31.03
CA GLY A 47 37.62 25.67 31.40
C GLY A 47 36.92 26.41 30.26
N GLN A 48 37.54 26.45 29.08
CA GLN A 48 37.00 27.06 27.87
C GLN A 48 36.88 25.99 26.79
N PHE A 49 36.18 24.91 27.14
CA PHE A 49 35.45 24.19 26.12
C PHE A 49 34.32 25.13 25.72
N GLU A 50 34.38 25.67 24.51
CA GLU A 50 33.12 25.95 23.83
C GLU A 50 32.31 24.65 23.97
N ASN A 51 31.04 24.75 24.33
CA ASN A 51 30.13 23.62 24.19
C ASN A 51 30.00 23.36 22.68
N ASP A 52 31.04 22.82 22.06
CA ASP A 52 30.91 21.81 21.04
C ASP A 52 30.09 20.71 21.73
N MET A 53 28.77 20.91 21.81
CA MET A 53 27.85 19.80 21.96
C MET A 53 28.19 18.92 20.77
N GLU A 54 29.07 17.96 21.02
CA GLU A 54 29.37 16.91 20.08
C GLU A 54 28.00 16.31 19.75
N LEU A 55 27.48 16.64 18.57
CA LEU A 55 26.25 16.09 17.99
C LEU A 55 26.55 14.62 17.64
N SER A 56 26.91 13.87 18.67
CA SER A 56 27.33 12.49 18.64
C SER A 56 26.18 11.66 19.19
N TRP A 57 26.14 10.42 18.74
CA TRP A 57 25.24 9.43 19.29
C TRP A 57 25.59 9.18 20.76
N GLN A 58 24.67 9.49 21.66
CA GLN A 58 24.84 9.40 23.11
C GLN A 58 24.08 8.20 23.69
N ARG A 59 24.43 7.79 24.91
CA ARG A 59 23.67 6.77 25.65
C ARG A 59 22.28 7.33 25.97
N GLY A 60 21.22 6.62 25.57
CA GLY A 60 19.86 6.97 25.98
C GLY A 60 19.54 6.51 27.41
N GLN A 61 18.34 6.86 27.90
CA GLN A 61 17.90 6.52 29.26
C GLN A 61 17.68 5.02 29.48
N LEU A 62 17.43 4.25 28.42
CA LEU A 62 17.26 2.80 28.50
C LEU A 62 18.62 2.10 28.40
N ALA A 63 18.75 0.98 29.12
CA ALA A 63 19.98 0.20 29.28
C ALA A 63 20.57 -0.40 27.98
N ASP A 64 19.92 -0.23 26.82
CA ASP A 64 20.51 -0.58 25.51
C ASP A 64 20.11 0.42 24.43
N SER A 65 19.95 1.68 24.81
CA SER A 65 19.59 2.74 23.87
C SER A 65 20.78 3.63 23.53
N ILE A 66 20.83 4.00 22.26
CA ILE A 66 21.67 5.07 21.74
C ILE A 66 20.70 6.13 21.17
N TYR A 67 20.97 7.39 21.47
CA TYR A 67 20.11 8.52 21.17
C TYR A 67 20.89 9.60 20.41
N HIS A 68 20.23 10.22 19.45
CA HIS A 68 20.73 11.40 18.75
C HIS A 68 19.63 12.46 18.74
N ALA A 69 19.97 13.67 19.20
CA ALA A 69 19.08 14.82 19.16
C ALA A 69 19.34 15.63 17.88
N GLY A 70 18.31 15.81 17.05
CA GLY A 70 18.41 16.57 15.80
C GLY A 70 18.29 15.70 14.54
N ARG A 71 18.53 16.32 13.38
CA ARG A 71 18.36 15.69 12.06
C ARG A 71 19.56 14.82 11.71
N VAL A 72 19.30 13.67 11.07
CA VAL A 72 20.33 12.74 10.62
C VAL A 72 20.30 12.65 9.10
N GLY A 73 21.44 12.95 8.46
CA GLY A 73 21.63 12.80 7.02
C GLY A 73 22.54 11.61 6.72
N ILE A 74 22.08 10.70 5.88
CA ILE A 74 22.91 9.63 5.31
C ILE A 74 23.22 10.00 3.87
N ASN A 75 24.50 10.22 3.56
CA ASN A 75 24.99 10.72 2.27
C ASN A 75 24.47 12.11 1.87
N THR A 76 24.00 12.90 2.83
CA THR A 76 23.59 14.30 2.65
C THR A 76 23.96 15.10 3.90
N ASP A 77 24.44 16.32 3.71
CA ASP A 77 24.76 17.28 4.77
C ASP A 77 23.63 18.29 5.03
N ARG A 78 22.53 18.21 4.26
CA ARG A 78 21.38 19.11 4.37
C ARG A 78 20.04 18.40 4.62
N PRO A 79 19.84 17.88 5.85
CA PRO A 79 18.59 17.55 6.50
C PRO A 79 17.30 18.32 6.20
N ASP A 80 16.39 17.96 5.31
CA ASP A 80 15.06 18.61 5.28
C ASP A 80 14.06 17.96 6.26
N GLU A 81 14.29 16.70 6.64
CA GLU A 81 13.53 15.94 7.64
C GLU A 81 14.39 15.41 8.80
N ALA A 82 13.74 14.78 9.80
CA ALA A 82 14.44 14.17 10.94
C ALA A 82 15.46 13.09 10.53
N LEU A 83 15.17 12.34 9.47
CA LEU A 83 16.08 11.38 8.85
C LEU A 83 15.94 11.46 7.33
N VAL A 84 17.05 11.76 6.65
CA VAL A 84 17.10 11.78 5.18
C VAL A 84 18.20 10.84 4.71
N VAL A 85 17.89 10.03 3.72
CA VAL A 85 18.82 9.05 3.13
C VAL A 85 18.94 9.31 1.64
N HIS A 86 20.08 9.81 1.20
CA HIS A 86 20.46 9.81 -0.20
C HIS A 86 21.00 8.41 -0.55
N GLY A 87 20.09 7.51 -0.92
CA GLY A 87 20.36 6.12 -1.24
C GLY A 87 19.18 5.20 -0.93
N ASN A 88 19.46 3.92 -0.74
CA ASN A 88 18.44 2.91 -0.46
C ASN A 88 18.41 2.52 1.04
N MET A 89 17.21 2.36 1.59
CA MET A 89 16.99 1.75 2.89
C MET A 89 16.56 0.29 2.72
N LYS A 90 17.31 -0.65 3.32
CA LYS A 90 16.95 -2.08 3.35
C LYS A 90 16.43 -2.44 4.73
N VAL A 91 15.18 -2.89 4.79
CA VAL A 91 14.50 -3.29 6.03
C VAL A 91 14.11 -4.76 5.93
N THR A 92 14.47 -5.57 6.93
CA THR A 92 14.06 -6.98 7.02
C THR A 92 12.71 -7.15 7.70
N GLY A 93 12.32 -6.20 8.57
CA GLY A 93 11.03 -6.14 9.24
C GLY A 93 10.07 -5.13 8.61
N HIS A 94 9.42 -4.32 9.45
CA HIS A 94 8.40 -3.37 9.03
C HIS A 94 8.74 -1.93 9.47
N ILE A 95 8.38 -0.97 8.63
CA ILE A 95 8.23 0.43 9.04
C ILE A 95 6.86 0.53 9.69
N VAL A 96 6.83 0.87 10.98
CA VAL A 96 5.61 0.93 11.77
C VAL A 96 5.18 2.37 11.99
N GLN A 97 3.88 2.61 11.96
CA GLN A 97 3.30 3.93 12.18
C GLN A 97 2.19 3.86 13.24
N PRO A 98 2.13 4.83 14.16
CA PRO A 98 1.08 4.87 15.17
C PRO A 98 -0.28 5.18 14.53
N SER A 99 -1.32 4.41 14.86
CA SER A 99 -2.67 4.58 14.31
C SER A 99 -3.79 4.35 15.34
N ASP A 100 -3.47 4.44 16.64
CA ASP A 100 -4.41 4.23 17.75
C ASP A 100 -5.46 5.35 17.82
N ALA A 101 -6.73 5.00 18.03
CA ALA A 101 -7.84 5.94 18.09
C ALA A 101 -7.71 6.94 19.26
N ARG A 102 -7.07 6.56 20.37
CA ARG A 102 -6.88 7.42 21.55
C ARG A 102 -5.88 8.56 21.30
N ALA A 103 -5.05 8.42 20.27
CA ALA A 103 -4.11 9.44 19.83
C ALA A 103 -4.68 10.33 18.70
N LYS A 104 -5.96 10.16 18.34
CA LYS A 104 -6.61 10.86 17.22
C LYS A 104 -7.82 11.66 17.69
N THR A 105 -8.08 12.77 17.03
CA THR A 105 -9.26 13.63 17.23
C THR A 105 -9.81 14.04 15.86
N ASN A 106 -11.04 14.55 15.79
CA ASN A 106 -11.70 14.95 14.53
C ASN A 106 -11.71 13.82 13.48
N ILE A 107 -12.13 12.62 13.89
CA ILE A 107 -12.18 11.45 13.01
C ILE A 107 -13.45 11.53 12.18
N GLU A 108 -13.29 11.69 10.86
CA GLU A 108 -14.39 11.77 9.89
C GLU A 108 -14.19 10.75 8.77
N GLU A 109 -15.29 10.27 8.18
CA GLU A 109 -15.22 9.39 7.02
C GLU A 109 -14.99 10.21 5.74
N VAL A 110 -14.09 9.73 4.88
CA VAL A 110 -13.73 10.38 3.61
C VAL A 110 -14.67 9.92 2.49
N ASP A 111 -14.99 10.81 1.53
CA ASP A 111 -15.82 10.47 0.37
C ASP A 111 -15.07 9.57 -0.62
N THR A 112 -15.44 8.29 -0.65
CA THR A 112 -14.84 7.28 -1.52
C THR A 112 -15.08 7.54 -3.02
N LYS A 113 -16.13 8.29 -3.39
CA LYS A 113 -16.37 8.68 -4.79
C LYS A 113 -15.34 9.67 -5.31
N GLU A 114 -15.00 10.66 -4.50
CA GLU A 114 -13.95 11.61 -4.81
C GLU A 114 -12.60 10.89 -4.91
N GLN A 115 -12.31 9.97 -3.98
CA GLN A 115 -11.08 9.18 -4.03
C GLN A 115 -10.98 8.33 -5.32
N LEU A 116 -12.09 7.71 -5.75
CA LEU A 116 -12.14 7.01 -7.04
C LEU A 116 -11.88 7.94 -8.22
N LYS A 117 -12.50 9.13 -8.21
CA LYS A 117 -12.29 10.14 -9.26
C LYS A 117 -10.83 10.60 -9.30
N ASN A 118 -10.19 10.83 -8.15
CA ASN A 118 -8.80 11.26 -8.07
C ASN A 118 -7.86 10.18 -8.63
N VAL A 119 -8.04 8.94 -8.20
CA VAL A 119 -7.24 7.79 -8.68
C VAL A 119 -7.45 7.56 -10.17
N ALA A 120 -8.69 7.66 -10.68
CA ALA A 120 -8.99 7.48 -12.09
C ALA A 120 -8.34 8.54 -12.99
N ASN A 121 -8.13 9.76 -12.47
CA ASN A 121 -7.47 10.85 -13.20
C ASN A 121 -5.96 10.92 -12.93
N MET A 122 -5.43 10.09 -12.04
CA MET A 122 -4.00 10.06 -11.71
C MET A 122 -3.21 9.35 -12.81
N ARG A 123 -2.26 10.05 -13.41
CA ARG A 123 -1.44 9.51 -14.50
C ARG A 123 -0.24 8.74 -13.96
N ILE A 124 -0.11 7.48 -14.40
CA ILE A 124 1.06 6.64 -14.12
C ILE A 124 2.06 6.75 -15.27
N VAL A 125 3.32 7.00 -14.93
CA VAL A 125 4.39 7.26 -15.91
C VAL A 125 5.59 6.35 -15.68
N ARG A 126 6.32 6.08 -16.76
CA ARG A 126 7.69 5.54 -16.69
C ARG A 126 8.67 6.67 -16.89
N TYR A 127 9.67 6.76 -16.04
CA TYR A 127 10.65 7.84 -16.06
C TYR A 127 12.05 7.34 -15.68
N GLN A 128 13.04 8.16 -16.02
CA GLN A 128 14.41 8.03 -15.54
C GLN A 128 14.78 9.36 -14.90
N TYR A 129 15.56 9.32 -13.82
CA TYR A 129 16.10 10.55 -13.26
C TYR A 129 17.16 11.12 -14.20
N LEU A 130 17.30 12.45 -14.18
CA LEU A 130 18.45 13.09 -14.82
C LEU A 130 19.74 12.55 -14.18
N PRO A 131 20.79 12.24 -14.96
CA PRO A 131 22.03 11.67 -14.42
C PRO A 131 22.63 12.49 -13.26
N GLU A 132 22.63 13.82 -13.41
CA GLU A 132 23.12 14.74 -12.38
C GLU A 132 22.30 14.69 -11.09
N PHE A 133 20.98 14.55 -11.20
CA PHE A 133 20.10 14.39 -10.05
C PHE A 133 20.30 13.03 -9.40
N ALA A 134 20.35 11.94 -10.18
CA ALA A 134 20.58 10.59 -9.69
C ALA A 134 21.88 10.50 -8.87
N LYS A 135 22.97 11.09 -9.38
CA LYS A 135 24.25 11.19 -8.68
C LYS A 135 24.14 12.00 -7.39
N HIS A 136 23.42 13.12 -7.40
CA HIS A 136 23.21 13.96 -6.21
C HIS A 136 22.48 13.21 -5.08
N ILE A 137 21.49 12.38 -5.42
CA ILE A 137 20.71 11.61 -4.44
C ILE A 137 21.30 10.23 -4.12
N GLY A 138 22.54 9.96 -4.52
CA GLY A 138 23.23 8.71 -4.21
C GLY A 138 22.69 7.47 -4.94
N LEU A 139 22.04 7.66 -6.09
CA LEU A 139 21.68 6.56 -6.99
C LEU A 139 22.84 6.29 -7.98
N GLY A 140 23.09 5.02 -8.26
CA GLY A 140 24.12 4.61 -9.22
C GLY A 140 23.75 4.94 -10.67
N GLU A 141 24.76 4.96 -11.56
CA GLU A 141 24.61 5.27 -13.00
C GLU A 141 23.69 4.28 -13.74
N GLU A 142 23.58 3.04 -13.24
CA GLU A 142 22.61 2.04 -13.67
C GLU A 142 21.20 2.34 -13.13
N SER A 143 20.75 3.59 -13.26
CA SER A 143 19.40 3.99 -12.85
C SER A 143 18.39 3.34 -13.79
N SER A 144 17.80 2.24 -13.32
CA SER A 144 16.75 1.55 -14.07
C SER A 144 15.54 2.46 -14.25
N THR A 145 14.86 2.31 -15.40
CA THR A 145 13.61 3.04 -15.64
C THR A 145 12.60 2.70 -14.54
N SER A 146 12.11 3.71 -13.85
CA SER A 146 11.18 3.59 -12.73
C SER A 146 9.76 3.90 -13.18
N THR A 147 8.78 3.30 -12.51
CA THR A 147 7.35 3.61 -12.69
C THR A 147 6.87 4.40 -11.50
N GLY A 148 6.13 5.49 -11.74
CA GLY A 148 5.62 6.32 -10.67
C GLY A 148 4.65 7.39 -11.17
N ILE A 149 4.66 8.52 -10.48
CA ILE A 149 3.73 9.64 -10.65
C ILE A 149 4.50 10.96 -10.65
N ILE A 150 3.90 12.00 -11.21
CA ILE A 150 4.48 13.35 -11.24
C ILE A 150 3.86 14.19 -10.12
N ALA A 151 4.69 14.74 -9.23
CA ALA A 151 4.22 15.45 -8.03
C ALA A 151 3.31 16.63 -8.36
N GLN A 152 3.63 17.40 -9.41
CA GLN A 152 2.85 18.56 -9.87
C GLN A 152 1.43 18.15 -10.32
N GLU A 153 1.29 16.99 -10.96
CA GLU A 153 -0.02 16.47 -11.39
C GLU A 153 -0.82 15.99 -10.18
N VAL A 154 -0.16 15.26 -9.27
CA VAL A 154 -0.79 14.80 -8.02
C VAL A 154 -1.27 15.98 -7.19
N GLN A 155 -0.51 17.07 -7.14
CA GLN A 155 -0.86 18.27 -6.37
C GLN A 155 -2.20 18.88 -6.81
N THR A 156 -2.57 18.74 -8.09
CA THR A 156 -3.87 19.22 -8.59
C THR A 156 -5.05 18.35 -8.16
N LEU A 157 -4.80 17.07 -7.84
CA LEU A 157 -5.82 16.08 -7.49
C LEU A 157 -5.93 15.87 -5.97
N ILE A 158 -4.78 15.76 -5.29
CA ILE A 158 -4.64 15.44 -3.86
C ILE A 158 -3.56 16.36 -3.28
N PRO A 159 -3.88 17.65 -3.03
CA PRO A 159 -2.87 18.65 -2.66
C PRO A 159 -2.13 18.33 -1.36
N ASP A 160 -2.81 17.73 -0.39
CA ASP A 160 -2.27 17.33 0.93
C ASP A 160 -1.25 16.18 0.85
N ALA A 161 -1.22 15.46 -0.27
CA ALA A 161 -0.23 14.41 -0.52
C ALA A 161 1.11 14.95 -1.05
N VAL A 162 1.22 16.25 -1.35
CA VAL A 162 2.42 16.85 -1.95
C VAL A 162 2.99 17.92 -1.02
N GLN A 163 4.31 17.87 -0.81
CA GLN A 163 5.02 18.78 0.08
C GLN A 163 6.25 19.35 -0.63
N GLY A 164 6.63 20.58 -0.28
CA GLY A 164 7.87 21.19 -0.75
C GLY A 164 9.05 20.75 0.12
N ALA A 165 10.15 20.38 -0.52
CA ALA A 165 11.42 19.97 0.09
C ALA A 165 12.52 21.03 -0.11
N GLY A 166 12.13 22.29 -0.34
CA GLY A 166 13.04 23.40 -0.60
C GLY A 166 13.72 23.31 -1.97
N ASP A 167 14.78 24.10 -2.15
CA ASP A 167 15.49 24.18 -3.42
C ASP A 167 16.65 23.17 -3.48
N ILE A 168 16.85 22.57 -4.65
CA ILE A 168 17.94 21.62 -4.90
C ILE A 168 18.97 22.25 -5.84
N LEU A 169 20.21 22.34 -5.38
CA LEU A 169 21.37 22.71 -6.21
C LEU A 169 22.11 21.46 -6.67
N LEU A 170 22.08 21.21 -7.98
CA LEU A 170 22.76 20.08 -8.60
C LEU A 170 24.26 20.33 -8.79
N PRO A 171 25.09 19.26 -8.89
CA PRO A 171 26.54 19.39 -9.07
C PRO A 171 26.95 20.17 -10.33
N ASN A 172 26.10 20.15 -11.37
CA ASN A 172 26.31 20.90 -12.62
C ASN A 172 25.94 22.39 -12.53
N GLY A 173 25.51 22.88 -11.35
CA GLY A 173 25.07 24.26 -11.13
C GLY A 173 23.60 24.52 -11.46
N GLN A 174 22.84 23.52 -11.93
CA GLN A 174 21.41 23.66 -12.17
C GLN A 174 20.66 23.76 -10.83
N HIS A 175 19.72 24.68 -10.78
CA HIS A 175 18.86 24.93 -9.62
C HIS A 175 17.44 24.42 -9.89
N ILE A 176 16.91 23.60 -9.00
CA ILE A 176 15.51 23.18 -9.02
C ILE A 176 14.82 23.85 -7.84
N GLU A 177 14.03 24.86 -8.14
CA GLU A 177 13.27 25.63 -7.15
C GLU A 177 12.06 24.86 -6.66
N ASN A 178 11.77 24.96 -5.37
CA ASN A 178 10.62 24.36 -4.69
C ASN A 178 10.40 22.90 -5.11
N PHE A 179 11.43 22.07 -4.89
CA PHE A 179 11.37 20.66 -5.22
C PHE A 179 10.21 19.99 -4.49
N LEU A 180 9.39 19.24 -5.21
CA LEU A 180 8.20 18.62 -4.65
C LEU A 180 8.45 17.13 -4.35
N VAL A 181 8.05 16.72 -3.15
CA VAL A 181 8.03 15.32 -2.71
C VAL A 181 6.59 14.88 -2.47
N VAL A 182 6.35 13.57 -2.55
CA VAL A 182 5.00 12.98 -2.43
C VAL A 182 4.91 12.03 -1.24
N ASN A 183 3.87 12.16 -0.44
CA ASN A 183 3.50 11.19 0.58
C ASN A 183 2.82 9.98 -0.08
N LYS A 184 3.61 8.95 -0.36
CA LYS A 184 3.13 7.72 -1.03
C LYS A 184 2.11 6.94 -0.20
N GLU A 185 2.11 7.06 1.12
CA GLU A 185 1.11 6.39 1.97
C GLU A 185 -0.24 7.09 1.91
N ARG A 186 -0.26 8.43 1.88
CA ARG A 186 -1.49 9.20 1.65
C ARG A 186 -2.13 8.85 0.31
N ILE A 187 -1.32 8.71 -0.74
CA ILE A 187 -1.76 8.27 -2.08
C ILE A 187 -2.26 6.82 -2.04
N PHE A 188 -1.59 5.95 -1.28
CA PHE A 188 -2.04 4.58 -1.11
C PHE A 188 -3.40 4.50 -0.41
N MET A 189 -3.66 5.34 0.60
CA MET A 189 -5.00 5.45 1.21
C MET A 189 -6.07 5.96 0.24
N GLU A 190 -5.70 6.79 -0.74
CA GLU A 190 -6.59 7.17 -1.83
C GLU A 190 -7.02 5.94 -2.66
N ASN A 191 -6.06 5.08 -2.99
CA ASN A 191 -6.33 3.83 -3.71
C ASN A 191 -7.24 2.89 -2.91
N VAL A 192 -7.05 2.79 -1.58
CA VAL A 192 -7.94 1.97 -0.72
C VAL A 192 -9.38 2.50 -0.78
N GLY A 193 -9.56 3.81 -0.70
CA GLY A 193 -10.87 4.45 -0.84
C GLY A 193 -11.51 4.21 -2.21
N ALA A 194 -10.73 4.36 -3.28
CA ALA A 194 -11.17 4.11 -4.65
C ALA A 194 -11.63 2.67 -4.86
N VAL A 195 -10.89 1.68 -4.34
CA VAL A 195 -11.28 0.26 -4.40
C VAL A 195 -12.57 0.02 -3.61
N LYS A 196 -12.73 0.62 -2.43
CA LYS A 196 -13.97 0.56 -1.65
C LYS A 196 -15.17 1.10 -2.45
N GLU A 197 -15.00 2.19 -3.20
CA GLU A 197 -16.06 2.71 -4.07
C GLU A 197 -16.34 1.80 -5.27
N LEU A 198 -15.32 1.25 -5.91
CA LEU A 198 -15.49 0.31 -7.02
C LEU A 198 -16.29 -0.93 -6.60
N CYS A 199 -16.05 -1.45 -5.40
CA CYS A 199 -16.88 -2.53 -4.83
C CYS A 199 -18.35 -2.10 -4.72
N LYS A 200 -18.64 -0.93 -4.14
CA LYS A 200 -20.02 -0.40 -4.03
C LYS A 200 -20.70 -0.27 -5.40
N VAL A 201 -19.99 0.25 -6.40
CA VAL A 201 -20.52 0.41 -7.77
C VAL A 201 -20.80 -0.96 -8.39
N THR A 202 -19.92 -1.93 -8.17
CA THR A 202 -20.09 -3.30 -8.68
C THR A 202 -21.32 -3.97 -8.08
N ASP A 203 -21.51 -3.88 -6.76
CA ASP A 203 -22.66 -4.46 -6.05
C ASP A 203 -23.99 -3.83 -6.53
N ASN A 204 -23.98 -2.51 -6.76
CA ASN A 204 -25.14 -1.79 -7.28
C ASN A 204 -25.48 -2.23 -8.71
N LEU A 205 -24.47 -2.42 -9.57
CA LEU A 205 -24.67 -2.91 -10.93
C LEU A 205 -25.20 -4.35 -10.94
N GLU A 206 -24.71 -5.23 -10.07
CA GLU A 206 -25.20 -6.60 -9.91
C GLU A 206 -26.68 -6.63 -9.52
N THR A 207 -27.06 -5.85 -8.50
CA THR A 207 -28.45 -5.73 -8.06
C THR A 207 -29.36 -5.26 -9.21
N ARG A 208 -28.90 -4.29 -10.00
CA ARG A 208 -29.65 -3.77 -11.14
C ARG A 208 -29.79 -4.79 -12.27
N ILE A 209 -28.77 -5.60 -12.52
CA ILE A 209 -28.83 -6.70 -13.49
C ILE A 209 -29.88 -7.73 -13.05
N ASP A 210 -29.87 -8.11 -11.77
CA ASP A 210 -30.83 -9.05 -11.20
C ASP A 210 -32.28 -8.57 -11.31
N GLU A 211 -32.53 -7.28 -11.05
CA GLU A 211 -33.85 -6.68 -11.23
C GLU A 211 -34.29 -6.68 -12.68
N LEU A 212 -33.41 -6.28 -13.61
CA LEU A 212 -33.68 -6.30 -15.04
C LEU A 212 -33.99 -7.71 -15.54
N GLU A 213 -33.25 -8.72 -15.07
CA GLU A 213 -33.53 -10.12 -15.39
C GLU A 213 -34.89 -10.58 -14.86
N LYS A 214 -35.24 -10.22 -13.62
CA LYS A 214 -36.53 -10.58 -13.01
C LYS A 214 -37.69 -9.93 -13.78
N VAL A 215 -37.57 -8.66 -14.16
CA VAL A 215 -38.57 -7.95 -14.98
C VAL A 215 -38.70 -8.61 -16.35
N ASN A 216 -37.59 -8.90 -17.03
CA ASN A 216 -37.61 -9.55 -18.35
C ASN A 216 -38.22 -10.97 -18.30
N LYS A 217 -37.92 -11.75 -17.24
CA LYS A 217 -38.56 -13.05 -16.98
C LYS A 217 -40.07 -12.92 -16.73
N LYS A 218 -40.53 -11.88 -16.03
CA LYS A 218 -41.97 -11.61 -15.84
C LYS A 218 -42.64 -11.20 -17.15
N LEU A 219 -42.00 -10.31 -17.91
CA LEU A 219 -42.55 -9.76 -19.16
C LEU A 219 -42.65 -10.83 -20.26
N SER A 220 -41.67 -11.74 -20.35
CA SER A 220 -41.75 -12.91 -21.24
C SER A 220 -42.84 -13.91 -20.86
N LYS A 221 -43.13 -14.10 -19.56
CA LYS A 221 -44.29 -14.88 -19.10
C LYS A 221 -45.62 -14.23 -19.48
N ILE A 222 -45.75 -12.91 -19.33
CA ILE A 222 -46.95 -12.16 -19.72
C ILE A 222 -47.16 -12.22 -21.24
N LYS A 223 -46.10 -12.04 -22.04
CA LYS A 223 -46.16 -12.13 -23.51
C LYS A 223 -46.64 -13.51 -23.99
N ARG A 224 -46.31 -14.59 -23.28
CA ARG A 224 -46.85 -15.94 -23.57
C ARG A 224 -48.33 -16.07 -23.23
N ILE A 225 -48.81 -15.40 -22.18
CA ILE A 225 -50.23 -15.45 -21.78
C ILE A 225 -51.09 -14.64 -22.76
N ASP A 226 -50.61 -13.49 -23.26
CA ASP A 226 -51.31 -12.73 -24.31
C ASP A 226 -51.42 -13.54 -25.61
N SER A 227 -50.39 -14.32 -25.97
CA SER A 227 -50.45 -15.19 -27.17
C SER A 227 -51.40 -16.38 -27.04
N LEU A 228 -51.84 -16.73 -25.84
CA LEU A 228 -52.82 -17.81 -25.58
C LEU A 228 -54.23 -17.29 -25.35
N LYS A 229 -54.41 -15.99 -25.07
CA LYS A 229 -55.72 -15.34 -24.95
C LYS A 229 -56.35 -14.97 -26.29
N SER A 230 -55.59 -15.00 -27.38
CA SER A 230 -56.07 -14.69 -28.73
C SER A 230 -56.69 -15.88 -29.49
N THR A 231 -56.98 -17.02 -28.86
CA THR A 231 -57.67 -18.18 -29.49
C THR A 231 -59.01 -18.56 -28.82
N SER A 232 -59.73 -17.59 -28.23
CA SER A 232 -61.11 -17.82 -27.75
C SER A 232 -62.08 -16.67 -28.07
N SER A 233 -62.14 -16.26 -29.34
CA SER A 233 -63.29 -15.50 -29.84
C SER A 233 -63.68 -16.05 -31.20
N GLY A 234 -64.87 -16.63 -31.27
CA GLY A 234 -65.45 -17.24 -32.45
C GLY A 234 -65.74 -16.23 -33.56
N SER A 235 -65.51 -16.71 -34.79
CA SER A 235 -66.18 -16.37 -36.05
C SER A 235 -66.52 -14.90 -36.35
N THR A 236 -65.84 -14.32 -37.34
CA THR A 236 -66.47 -13.79 -38.58
C THR A 236 -65.40 -13.60 -39.68
N VAL A 237 -65.87 -13.61 -40.93
CA VAL A 237 -65.15 -13.92 -42.18
C VAL A 237 -64.56 -12.65 -42.85
N THR A 238 -63.62 -12.86 -43.78
CA THR A 238 -63.12 -11.96 -44.87
C THR A 238 -62.05 -10.91 -44.46
N SER A 239 -61.00 -10.54 -45.22
CA SER A 239 -60.35 -11.00 -46.47
C SER A 239 -59.12 -10.09 -46.78
N HIS A 240 -58.03 -10.63 -47.35
CA HIS A 240 -56.93 -9.97 -48.14
C HIS A 240 -56.08 -8.85 -47.44
N MET A 241 -54.78 -8.59 -47.67
CA MET A 241 -53.77 -8.91 -48.70
C MET A 241 -52.34 -8.64 -48.12
N SER A 242 -51.34 -9.41 -48.59
CA SER A 242 -49.88 -9.14 -48.77
C SER A 242 -49.08 -8.37 -47.69
N THR A 243 -47.88 -8.81 -47.29
CA THR A 243 -46.68 -8.79 -48.15
C THR A 243 -45.57 -9.67 -47.56
N LEU A 244 -44.92 -10.44 -48.44
CA LEU A 244 -43.71 -11.21 -48.19
C LEU A 244 -42.52 -10.29 -47.88
N ASN A 245 -41.67 -10.67 -46.93
CA ASN A 245 -40.23 -10.55 -47.16
C ASN A 245 -39.47 -11.68 -46.46
N SER A 246 -38.81 -12.47 -47.30
CA SER A 246 -37.88 -13.53 -46.96
C SER A 246 -36.51 -12.94 -46.65
N SER A 247 -35.87 -13.41 -45.59
CA SER A 247 -34.41 -13.62 -45.58
C SER A 247 -34.04 -14.57 -44.46
N LYS A 248 -33.87 -15.84 -44.82
CA LYS A 248 -33.08 -16.79 -44.03
C LYS A 248 -31.61 -16.41 -44.17
N ARG A 249 -30.90 -16.29 -43.05
CA ARG A 249 -29.48 -16.63 -43.01
C ARG A 249 -29.13 -17.25 -41.66
N THR A 250 -28.59 -18.45 -41.77
CA THR A 250 -28.10 -19.36 -40.75
C THR A 250 -26.82 -18.82 -40.10
N SER A 251 -26.67 -18.96 -38.78
CA SER A 251 -25.49 -19.59 -38.18
C SER A 251 -25.68 -19.77 -36.68
N ARG A 252 -25.45 -21.00 -36.22
CA ARG A 252 -25.37 -21.41 -34.81
C ARG A 252 -23.95 -21.09 -34.31
N HIS A 253 -23.83 -20.66 -33.05
CA HIS A 253 -22.85 -21.20 -32.09
C HIS A 253 -23.22 -20.71 -30.67
N PRO A 254 -23.44 -21.62 -29.69
CA PRO A 254 -23.59 -21.26 -28.30
C PRO A 254 -22.24 -21.42 -27.58
N TYR A 255 -21.68 -20.34 -27.04
CA TYR A 255 -20.63 -20.44 -26.03
C TYR A 255 -21.28 -20.40 -24.65
N GLN A 256 -21.44 -21.58 -24.06
CA GLN A 256 -21.58 -21.78 -22.62
C GLN A 256 -20.22 -21.48 -21.98
N TYR A 257 -20.20 -20.59 -20.99
CA TYR A 257 -19.18 -20.61 -19.95
C TYR A 257 -19.87 -20.81 -18.61
N LYS A 258 -19.74 -22.02 -18.07
CA LYS A 258 -19.91 -22.30 -16.64
C LYS A 258 -18.53 -22.14 -16.01
N HIS A 259 -18.40 -21.33 -14.96
CA HIS A 259 -17.39 -21.49 -13.92
C HIS A 259 -17.93 -20.85 -12.63
N THR A 260 -18.46 -21.68 -11.72
CA THR A 260 -17.80 -22.16 -10.50
C THR A 260 -17.59 -21.04 -9.48
N ALA A 261 -18.56 -20.95 -8.58
CA ALA A 261 -18.50 -20.16 -7.37
C ALA A 261 -17.35 -20.64 -6.46
N VAL A 262 -16.47 -19.72 -6.09
CA VAL A 262 -15.65 -19.81 -4.88
C VAL A 262 -16.39 -19.04 -3.81
N LYS A 263 -17.05 -19.76 -2.88
CA LYS A 263 -17.78 -19.17 -1.76
C LYS A 263 -17.25 -19.73 -0.44
N LYS A 264 -16.71 -18.83 0.39
CA LYS A 264 -16.53 -18.89 1.87
C LYS A 264 -16.35 -17.41 2.27
N ILE A 265 -17.13 -16.77 3.17
CA ILE A 265 -17.78 -17.20 4.41
C ILE A 265 -18.99 -16.28 4.72
N CYS A 266 -20.05 -16.92 5.25
CA CYS A 266 -21.17 -16.48 6.11
C CYS A 266 -21.92 -15.15 5.87
N THR A 267 -23.23 -15.24 5.61
CA THR A 267 -24.27 -15.08 6.66
C THR A 267 -25.57 -15.77 6.23
N GLU A 268 -26.30 -16.24 7.23
CA GLU A 268 -27.52 -17.04 7.22
C GLU A 268 -28.71 -16.34 6.53
N ASP A 269 -29.72 -17.12 6.17
CA ASP A 269 -31.06 -16.74 5.66
C ASP A 269 -31.39 -16.98 4.18
N ASP A 270 -31.13 -18.20 3.66
CA ASP A 270 -31.76 -18.62 2.38
C ASP A 270 -32.13 -20.12 2.28
N HIS A 271 -32.42 -20.77 3.41
CA HIS A 271 -32.61 -22.24 3.46
C HIS A 271 -34.05 -22.76 3.37
N LEU A 272 -35.08 -21.92 3.17
CA LEU A 272 -36.47 -22.37 3.29
C LEU A 272 -37.16 -22.79 1.98
N CYS A 273 -36.61 -22.52 0.79
CA CYS A 273 -37.27 -22.86 -0.48
C CYS A 273 -36.64 -24.01 -1.29
N THR A 274 -35.58 -24.67 -0.81
CA THR A 274 -34.88 -25.74 -1.55
C THR A 274 -35.28 -27.15 -1.10
N ASN A 275 -35.78 -27.30 0.14
CA ASN A 275 -36.04 -28.61 0.75
C ASN A 275 -37.21 -29.37 0.11
N HIS A 276 -38.35 -28.72 -0.18
CA HIS A 276 -39.51 -29.44 -0.73
C HIS A 276 -39.29 -29.92 -2.18
N PHE A 277 -38.52 -29.16 -2.97
CA PHE A 277 -38.20 -29.55 -4.35
C PHE A 277 -37.19 -30.70 -4.41
N LEU A 278 -36.12 -30.62 -3.61
CA LEU A 278 -35.15 -31.71 -3.48
C LEU A 278 -35.78 -32.98 -2.90
N GLN A 279 -36.64 -32.84 -1.88
CA GLN A 279 -37.38 -33.95 -1.31
C GLN A 279 -38.32 -34.60 -2.34
N GLY A 280 -38.97 -33.81 -3.20
CA GLY A 280 -39.77 -34.33 -4.31
C GLY A 280 -38.97 -35.16 -5.31
N ILE A 281 -37.77 -34.69 -5.70
CA ILE A 281 -36.88 -35.43 -6.61
C ILE A 281 -36.40 -36.74 -5.98
N ILE A 282 -36.04 -36.74 -4.70
CA ILE A 282 -35.58 -37.93 -3.98
C ILE A 282 -36.69 -38.97 -3.89
N VAL A 283 -37.93 -38.58 -3.59
CA VAL A 283 -39.07 -39.50 -3.53
C VAL A 283 -39.34 -40.14 -4.89
N ILE A 284 -39.27 -39.37 -5.98
CA ILE A 284 -39.43 -39.90 -7.35
C ILE A 284 -38.33 -40.92 -7.67
N LEU A 285 -37.08 -40.63 -7.30
CA LEU A 285 -35.95 -41.53 -7.56
C LEU A 285 -36.10 -42.86 -6.81
N ILE A 286 -36.52 -42.81 -5.54
CA ILE A 286 -36.76 -44.01 -4.71
C ILE A 286 -37.88 -44.85 -5.32
N LEU A 287 -38.94 -44.23 -5.83
CA LEU A 287 -40.06 -44.94 -6.46
C LEU A 287 -39.62 -45.66 -7.75
N ILE A 288 -38.79 -45.01 -8.58
CA ILE A 288 -38.21 -45.64 -9.78
C ILE A 288 -37.33 -46.84 -9.39
N MET A 289 -36.47 -46.68 -8.38
CA MET A 289 -35.62 -47.78 -7.90
C MET A 289 -36.43 -48.97 -7.37
N ALA A 290 -37.52 -48.72 -6.64
CA ALA A 290 -38.40 -49.76 -6.13
C ALA A 290 -39.08 -50.54 -7.27
N ILE A 291 -39.56 -49.83 -8.31
CA ILE A 291 -40.16 -50.47 -9.50
C ILE A 291 -39.12 -51.32 -10.24
N CYS A 292 -37.89 -50.81 -10.41
CA CYS A 292 -36.81 -51.55 -11.05
C CYS A 292 -36.43 -52.83 -10.28
N LEU A 293 -36.37 -52.76 -8.94
CA LEU A 293 -36.09 -53.93 -8.11
C LEU A 293 -37.22 -54.96 -8.17
N ALA A 294 -38.48 -54.53 -8.16
CA ALA A 294 -39.63 -55.41 -8.33
C ALA A 294 -39.64 -56.11 -9.70
N ALA A 295 -39.28 -55.37 -10.77
CA ALA A 295 -39.13 -55.93 -12.11
C ALA A 295 -37.99 -56.96 -12.18
N MET A 296 -36.84 -56.65 -11.58
CA MET A 296 -35.72 -57.59 -11.52
C MET A 296 -36.06 -58.84 -10.71
N ALA A 297 -36.74 -58.69 -9.56
CA ALA A 297 -37.16 -59.82 -8.74
C ALA A 297 -38.19 -60.71 -9.46
N SER A 298 -39.14 -60.11 -10.17
CA SER A 298 -40.13 -60.86 -10.94
C SER A 298 -39.49 -61.59 -12.14
N LEU A 299 -38.53 -60.96 -12.84
CA LEU A 299 -37.72 -61.65 -13.86
C LEU A 299 -36.90 -62.79 -13.28
N TYR A 300 -36.30 -62.60 -12.10
CA TYR A 300 -35.51 -63.63 -11.43
C TYR A 300 -36.37 -64.83 -11.01
N VAL A 301 -37.58 -64.60 -10.48
CA VAL A 301 -38.53 -65.68 -10.15
C VAL A 301 -39.02 -66.40 -11.41
N LEU A 302 -39.26 -65.67 -12.50
CA LEU A 302 -39.60 -66.26 -13.80
C LEU A 302 -38.47 -67.13 -14.35
N GLU A 303 -37.24 -66.65 -14.30
CA GLU A 303 -36.06 -67.39 -14.74
C GLU A 303 -35.77 -68.60 -13.84
N TYR A 304 -35.94 -68.45 -12.53
CA TYR A 304 -35.81 -69.55 -11.57
C TYR A 304 -36.85 -70.64 -11.83
N ARG A 305 -38.11 -70.28 -12.08
CA ARG A 305 -39.17 -71.23 -12.45
C ARG A 305 -38.88 -71.91 -13.78
N ASN A 306 -38.26 -71.21 -14.74
CA ASN A 306 -37.92 -71.77 -16.04
C ASN A 306 -36.70 -72.71 -16.01
N ARG A 307 -35.89 -72.68 -14.94
CA ARG A 307 -34.74 -73.59 -14.74
C ARG A 307 -35.06 -74.83 -13.90
N HIS A 308 -36.21 -74.86 -13.22
CA HIS A 308 -36.60 -75.93 -12.29
C HIS A 308 -37.95 -76.60 -12.64
N VAL A 309 -38.45 -76.39 -13.86
CA VAL A 309 -39.49 -77.19 -14.52
C VAL A 309 -38.88 -77.79 -15.78
#